data_AF-A0A928N9R3-F1
#
_entry.id   AF-A0A928N9R3-F1
#
_cell.length_a   1.000
_cell.length_b   1.000
_cell.length_c   1.000
_cell.angle_alpha   90.00
_cell.angle_beta   90.00
_cell.angle_gamma   90.00
#
_symmetry.space_group_name_H-M   'P 1'
#
loop_
_entity.id
_entity.type
_entity.pdbx_description
1 polymer ?
#
loop_
_entity_poly.entity_id
_entity_poly.type
_entity_poly.pdbx_seq_one_letter_code
_entity_poly.pdbx_strand_id
1 'polypeptide(L)'
;MFYLIEKNSMDTEYFLIEKYKDVVCLPHVHYHAELFFVLDGNVQMNLETKVYHLKKGDMAVVMPYEIHDYQSVEQSDILVVEFPLKYIAEYKTVLEGKSFQTPVIQVTQPLQSLLTELVENETPHIFCTKALIY
;
A
#
# COMPACT_ATOMS: atom_id res chain seq x y z
N MET A 1 -12.67 6.41 0.73
CA MET A 1 -13.54 5.27 1.11
C MET A 1 -12.72 4.36 2.01
N PHE A 2 -13.19 4.04 3.21
CA PHE A 2 -12.44 3.28 4.20
C PHE A 2 -12.98 1.85 4.25
N TYR A 3 -12.13 0.86 3.97
CA TYR A 3 -12.43 -0.55 4.22
C TYR A 3 -11.54 -1.05 5.35
N LEU A 4 -12.12 -1.16 6.54
CA LEU A 4 -11.53 -1.89 7.66
C LEU A 4 -12.15 -3.28 7.67
N ILE A 5 -11.40 -4.29 7.28
CA ILE A 5 -11.97 -5.63 7.01
C ILE A 5 -11.91 -6.52 8.24
N GLU A 6 -11.00 -6.29 9.18
CA GLU A 6 -10.94 -7.03 10.44
C GLU A 6 -10.17 -6.26 11.51
N LYS A 7 -10.72 -6.17 12.73
CA LYS A 7 -9.99 -5.85 13.96
C LYS A 7 -10.13 -7.04 14.90
N ASN A 8 -9.02 -7.68 15.27
CA ASN A 8 -9.03 -8.62 16.39
C ASN A 8 -8.91 -7.85 17.71
N SER A 9 -9.35 -8.48 18.80
CA SER A 9 -9.50 -7.91 20.15
C SER A 9 -8.21 -7.42 20.85
N MET A 10 -7.08 -7.41 20.14
CA MET A 10 -5.87 -6.68 20.49
C MET A 10 -5.62 -5.68 19.34
N ASP A 11 -5.68 -4.38 19.65
CA ASP A 11 -5.70 -3.21 18.73
C ASP A 11 -4.57 -3.10 17.68
N THR A 12 -3.74 -4.13 17.50
CA THR A 12 -2.48 -4.10 16.74
C THR A 12 -2.53 -4.79 15.38
N GLU A 13 -3.57 -5.56 15.06
CA GLU A 13 -3.66 -6.30 13.80
C GLU A 13 -4.91 -5.93 13.01
N TYR A 14 -4.71 -5.30 11.86
CA TYR A 14 -5.78 -4.83 10.99
C TYR A 14 -5.40 -4.97 9.51
N PHE A 15 -6.40 -5.08 8.65
CA PHE A 15 -6.26 -4.94 7.21
C PHE A 15 -6.96 -3.65 6.80
N LEU A 16 -6.22 -2.75 6.15
CA LEU A 16 -6.67 -1.42 5.81
C LEU A 16 -6.51 -1.16 4.31
N ILE A 17 -7.53 -0.57 3.70
CA ILE A 17 -7.46 -0.02 2.35
C ILE A 17 -7.96 1.42 2.41
N GLU A 18 -7.10 2.36 2.02
CA GLU A 18 -7.37 3.79 2.08
C GLU A 18 -6.97 4.50 0.79
N LYS A 19 -7.83 5.43 0.37
CA LYS A 19 -7.56 6.31 -0.75
C LYS A 19 -7.27 7.71 -0.23
N TYR A 20 -6.18 8.29 -0.70
CA TYR A 20 -5.82 9.67 -0.42
C TYR A 20 -5.70 10.48 -1.70
N LYS A 21 -6.01 11.76 -1.59
CA LYS A 21 -5.78 12.77 -2.62
C LYS A 21 -4.84 13.82 -2.06
N ASP A 22 -3.86 14.24 -2.86
CA ASP A 22 -2.90 15.31 -2.52
C ASP A 22 -2.26 15.12 -1.14
N VAL A 23 -1.77 13.90 -0.89
CA VAL A 23 -1.32 13.45 0.43
C VAL A 23 0.00 14.10 0.87
N VAL A 24 0.13 14.29 2.17
CA VAL A 24 1.40 14.49 2.89
C VAL A 24 1.36 13.62 4.14
N CYS A 25 2.29 12.67 4.23
CA CYS A 25 2.47 11.81 5.40
C CYS A 25 3.86 12.04 5.96
N LEU A 26 3.96 12.23 7.28
CA LEU A 26 5.24 12.46 7.96
C LEU A 26 5.99 11.14 8.18
N PRO A 27 7.31 11.18 8.41
CA PRO A 27 8.10 9.99 8.73
C PRO A 27 7.52 9.18 9.88
N HIS A 28 7.26 7.91 9.62
CA HIS A 28 6.68 6.98 10.58
C HIS A 28 7.12 5.53 10.30
N VAL A 29 6.67 4.62 11.16
CA VAL A 29 6.98 3.19 11.12
C VAL A 29 5.85 2.40 11.76
N HIS A 30 5.53 1.23 11.21
CA HIS A 30 4.51 0.33 11.74
C HIS A 30 4.87 -1.14 11.46
N TYR A 31 4.13 -2.07 12.07
CA TYR A 31 4.36 -3.52 11.97
C TYR A 31 3.76 -4.13 10.69
N HIS A 32 2.97 -3.37 9.95
CA HIS A 32 2.27 -3.86 8.77
C HIS A 32 3.16 -3.73 7.54
N ALA A 33 2.96 -4.64 6.59
CA ALA A 33 3.44 -4.39 5.24
C ALA A 33 2.48 -3.40 4.58
N GLU A 34 3.01 -2.51 3.76
CA GLU A 34 2.23 -1.52 3.04
C GLU A 34 2.48 -1.62 1.53
N LEU A 35 1.39 -1.67 0.77
CA LEU A 35 1.41 -1.48 -0.68
C LEU A 35 0.89 -0.09 -1.00
N PHE A 36 1.73 0.70 -1.65
CA PHE A 36 1.44 2.08 -2.01
C PHE A 36 1.32 2.18 -3.53
N PHE A 37 0.13 2.50 -4.05
CA PHE A 37 -0.14 2.62 -5.48
C PHE A 37 -0.40 4.06 -5.88
N VAL A 38 0.26 4.53 -6.94
CA VAL A 38 -0.08 5.81 -7.57
C VAL A 38 -1.11 5.58 -8.66
N LEU A 39 -2.36 5.94 -8.39
CA LEU A 39 -3.47 5.84 -9.34
C LEU A 39 -3.42 6.97 -10.39
N ASP A 40 -3.02 8.16 -9.96
CA ASP A 40 -2.80 9.32 -10.83
C ASP A 40 -1.82 10.31 -10.18
N GLY A 41 -1.15 11.12 -11.01
CA GLY A 41 -0.20 12.14 -10.54
C GLY A 41 1.19 11.62 -10.19
N ASN A 42 1.89 12.35 -9.32
CA ASN A 42 3.28 12.07 -8.93
C ASN A 42 3.49 12.24 -7.42
N VAL A 43 4.26 11.32 -6.83
CA VAL A 43 4.57 11.27 -5.40
C VAL A 43 6.06 11.11 -5.20
N GLN A 44 6.62 11.84 -4.23
CA GLN A 44 7.93 11.52 -3.67
C GLN A 44 7.72 10.66 -2.43
N MET A 45 8.39 9.51 -2.37
CA MET A 45 8.41 8.61 -1.22
C MET A 45 9.83 8.45 -0.73
N ASN A 46 10.03 8.59 0.57
CA ASN A 46 11.29 8.25 1.21
C ASN A 46 11.12 6.90 1.90
N LEU A 47 12.01 5.95 1.60
CA LEU A 47 12.13 4.68 2.32
C LEU A 47 13.54 4.62 2.91
N GLU A 48 13.63 4.59 4.23
CA GLU A 48 14.88 4.67 4.97
C GLU A 48 15.74 5.88 4.56
N THR A 49 16.82 5.64 3.82
CA THR A 49 17.76 6.67 3.36
C THR A 49 17.64 6.98 1.87
N LYS A 50 16.67 6.36 1.19
CA LYS A 50 16.49 6.46 -0.27
C LYS A 50 15.23 7.23 -0.62
N VAL A 51 15.33 8.03 -1.66
CA VAL A 51 14.23 8.81 -2.23
C VAL A 51 13.79 8.18 -3.53
N TYR A 52 12.49 7.93 -3.68
CA TYR A 52 11.85 7.40 -4.87
C TYR A 52 10.84 8.41 -5.40
N HIS A 53 10.79 8.57 -6.72
CA HIS A 53 9.80 9.39 -7.40
C HIS A 53 8.87 8.44 -8.15
N LEU A 54 7.64 8.33 -7.66
CA LEU A 54 6.62 7.46 -8.21
C LEU A 54 5.68 8.28 -9.08
N LYS A 55 5.24 7.68 -10.17
CA LYS A 55 4.21 8.21 -11.07
C LYS A 55 3.07 7.22 -11.22
N LYS A 56 1.99 7.64 -11.87
CA LYS A 56 0.87 6.77 -12.25
C LYS A 56 1.32 5.39 -12.73
N GLY A 57 0.73 4.36 -12.11
CA GLY A 57 1.01 2.95 -12.43
C GLY A 57 2.26 2.39 -11.75
N ASP A 58 2.94 3.16 -10.91
CA ASP A 58 3.96 2.62 -10.00
C ASP A 58 3.32 2.16 -8.70
N MET A 59 3.92 1.10 -8.12
CA MET A 59 3.62 0.59 -6.79
C MET A 59 4.92 0.51 -5.99
N ALA A 60 4.92 0.99 -4.75
CA ALA A 60 5.94 0.69 -3.76
C ALA A 60 5.47 -0.39 -2.78
N VAL A 61 6.41 -1.21 -2.33
CA VAL A 61 6.23 -2.13 -1.20
C VAL A 61 7.09 -1.65 -0.05
N VAL A 62 6.46 -1.44 1.11
CA VAL A 62 7.13 -1.11 2.36
C VAL A 62 7.00 -2.30 3.30
N MET A 63 8.13 -2.78 3.82
CA MET A 63 8.16 -3.89 4.75
C MET A 63 7.92 -3.41 6.19
N PRO A 64 7.44 -4.30 7.08
CA PRO A 64 7.33 -3.98 8.50
C PRO A 64 8.62 -3.41 9.05
N TYR A 65 8.47 -2.40 9.89
CA TYR A 65 9.56 -1.70 10.55
C TYR A 65 10.50 -0.90 9.64
N GLU A 66 10.18 -0.72 8.36
CA GLU A 66 10.87 0.26 7.51
C GLU A 66 10.31 1.67 7.76
N ILE A 67 11.20 2.61 8.07
CA ILE A 67 10.83 4.02 8.23
C ILE A 67 10.50 4.59 6.85
N HIS A 68 9.35 5.24 6.74
CA HIS A 68 8.92 5.83 5.47
C HIS A 68 8.08 7.09 5.65
N ASP A 69 8.08 7.90 4.60
CA ASP A 69 7.22 9.06 4.42
C ASP A 69 6.91 9.26 2.94
N TYR A 70 5.87 10.03 2.65
CA TYR A 70 5.52 10.35 1.28
C TYR A 70 4.73 11.65 1.17
N GLN A 71 4.94 12.35 0.06
CA GLN A 71 4.22 13.59 -0.25
C GLN A 71 3.95 13.72 -1.74
N SER A 72 2.82 14.33 -2.06
CA SER A 72 2.48 14.70 -3.44
C SER A 72 3.41 15.80 -3.93
N VAL A 73 3.91 15.70 -5.16
CA VAL A 73 4.77 16.74 -5.76
C VAL A 73 3.94 17.93 -6.27
N GLU A 74 2.71 17.67 -6.71
CA GLU A 74 1.72 18.70 -7.07
C GLU A 74 0.31 18.21 -6.77
N GLN A 75 -0.12 17.19 -7.51
CA GLN A 75 -1.39 16.49 -7.33
C GLN A 75 -1.16 14.99 -7.39
N SER A 76 -1.91 14.24 -6.59
CA SER A 76 -1.92 12.78 -6.68
C SER A 76 -3.23 12.17 -6.22
N ASP A 77 -3.55 11.02 -6.78
CA ASP A 77 -4.53 10.09 -6.23
C ASP A 77 -3.79 8.78 -5.94
N ILE A 78 -3.86 8.32 -4.69
CA ILE A 78 -3.14 7.12 -4.24
C ILE A 78 -4.07 6.13 -3.55
N LEU A 79 -3.65 4.86 -3.54
CA LEU A 79 -4.24 3.80 -2.75
C LEU A 79 -3.16 3.21 -1.84
N VAL A 80 -3.45 3.15 -0.56
CA VAL A 80 -2.60 2.52 0.46
C VAL A 80 -3.30 1.27 0.97
N VAL A 81 -2.58 0.15 0.99
CA VAL A 81 -3.06 -1.12 1.54
C VAL A 81 -2.09 -1.58 2.63
N GLU A 82 -2.53 -1.58 3.88
CA GLU A 82 -1.73 -2.06 5.02
C GLU A 82 -2.26 -3.40 5.52
N PHE A 83 -1.35 -4.35 5.76
CA PHE A 83 -1.73 -5.66 6.29
C PHE A 83 -0.59 -6.33 7.07
N PRO A 84 -0.91 -7.14 8.10
CA PRO A 84 0.09 -7.91 8.81
C PRO A 84 0.62 -9.07 7.95
N LEU A 85 1.91 -9.37 8.05
CA LEU A 85 2.57 -10.44 7.28
C LEU A 85 1.95 -11.85 7.46
N LYS A 86 1.10 -12.06 8.48
CA LYS A 86 0.35 -13.31 8.67
C LYS A 86 -0.55 -13.66 7.47
N TYR A 87 -1.01 -12.67 6.70
CA TYR A 87 -1.81 -12.92 5.49
C TYR A 87 -0.97 -13.52 4.35
N ILE A 88 0.36 -13.39 4.42
CA ILE A 88 1.33 -14.00 3.49
C ILE A 88 2.29 -14.93 4.24
N ALA A 89 1.79 -15.67 5.23
CA ALA A 89 2.59 -16.47 6.17
C ALA A 89 3.57 -17.46 5.49
N GLU A 90 3.22 -17.97 4.31
CA GLU A 90 4.05 -18.86 3.50
C GLU A 90 5.39 -18.21 3.11
N TYR A 91 5.40 -16.88 2.99
CA TYR A 91 6.57 -16.08 2.66
C TYR A 91 7.27 -15.49 3.89
N LYS A 92 6.73 -15.70 5.10
CA LYS A 92 7.25 -15.09 6.33
C LYS A 92 8.75 -15.34 6.51
N THR A 93 9.20 -16.58 6.35
CA THR A 93 10.61 -16.97 6.51
C THR A 93 11.54 -16.32 5.48
N VAL A 94 10.98 -15.94 4.32
CA VAL A 94 11.73 -15.27 3.25
C VAL A 94 11.77 -13.77 3.47
N LEU A 95 10.73 -13.17 4.07
CA LEU A 95 10.54 -11.72 4.15
C LEU A 95 10.90 -11.11 5.51
N GLU A 96 10.84 -11.88 6.60
CA GLU A 96 11.05 -11.38 7.96
C GLU A 96 12.46 -10.80 8.13
N GLY A 97 12.53 -9.54 8.57
CA GLY A 97 13.79 -8.80 8.76
C GLY A 97 14.52 -8.43 7.46
N LYS A 98 13.83 -8.45 6.30
CA LYS A 98 14.41 -8.06 5.02
C LYS A 98 13.72 -6.83 4.44
N SER A 99 14.45 -6.13 3.58
CA SER A 99 13.98 -5.05 2.74
C SER A 99 14.19 -5.38 1.26
N PHE A 100 13.42 -4.73 0.39
CA PHE A 100 13.58 -4.87 -1.05
C PHE A 100 14.68 -3.95 -1.57
N GLN A 101 15.58 -4.49 -2.39
CA GLN A 101 16.57 -3.67 -3.10
C GLN A 101 15.90 -2.73 -4.13
N THR A 102 14.82 -3.21 -4.74
CA THR A 102 13.99 -2.49 -5.72
C THR A 102 12.54 -2.54 -5.22
N PRO A 103 12.16 -1.66 -4.28
CA PRO A 103 10.83 -1.68 -3.67
C PRO A 103 9.74 -1.10 -4.58
N VAL A 104 10.13 -0.38 -5.64
CA VAL A 104 9.21 0.25 -6.59
C VAL A 104 9.15 -0.55 -7.89
N ILE A 105 7.95 -0.92 -8.32
CA ILE A 105 7.69 -1.62 -9.58
C ILE A 105 6.56 -0.96 -10.36
N GLN A 106 6.57 -1.12 -11.69
CA GLN A 106 5.43 -0.79 -12.53
C GLN A 106 4.39 -1.91 -12.45
N VAL A 107 3.15 -1.56 -12.11
CA VAL A 107 2.04 -2.52 -12.12
C VAL A 107 1.52 -2.73 -13.54
N THR A 108 1.08 -3.96 -13.82
CA THR A 108 0.53 -4.30 -15.14
C THR A 108 -0.83 -3.65 -15.36
N GLN A 109 -1.23 -3.43 -16.62
CA GLN A 109 -2.52 -2.84 -16.95
C GLN A 109 -3.72 -3.57 -16.33
N PRO A 110 -3.80 -4.93 -16.33
CA PRO A 110 -4.90 -5.63 -15.67
C PRO A 110 -5.00 -5.32 -14.17
N LEU A 111 -3.86 -5.22 -13.47
CA LEU A 111 -3.86 -4.87 -12.05
C LEU A 111 -4.27 -3.41 -11.85
N GLN A 112 -3.81 -2.48 -12.68
CA GLN A 112 -4.25 -1.08 -12.63
C GLN A 112 -5.78 -0.96 -12.81
N SER A 113 -6.37 -1.70 -13.75
CA SER A 113 -7.82 -1.72 -13.96
C SER A 113 -8.56 -2.26 -12.75
N LEU A 114 -8.09 -3.36 -12.15
CA LEU A 114 -8.69 -3.95 -10.95
C LEU A 114 -8.64 -2.97 -9.76
N LEU A 115 -7.51 -2.33 -9.53
CA LEU A 115 -7.36 -1.35 -8.45
C LEU A 115 -8.26 -0.12 -8.67
N THR A 116 -8.39 0.34 -9.91
CA THR A 116 -9.29 1.45 -10.25
C THR A 116 -10.75 1.06 -9.97
N GLU A 117 -11.18 -0.13 -10.40
CA GLU A 117 -12.53 -0.64 -10.14
C GLU A 117 -12.82 -0.81 -8.64
N LEU A 118 -11.85 -1.29 -7.86
CA LEU A 118 -11.97 -1.41 -6.41
C LEU A 118 -12.15 -0.06 -5.72
N VAL A 119 -11.61 1.01 -6.29
CA VAL A 119 -11.59 2.34 -5.67
C VAL A 119 -12.74 3.24 -6.15
N GLU A 120 -13.22 3.05 -7.38
CA GLU A 120 -14.34 3.82 -7.94
C GLU A 120 -15.72 3.30 -7.53
N ASN A 121 -15.84 2.02 -7.17
CA ASN A 121 -17.11 1.46 -6.72
C ASN A 121 -17.39 1.81 -5.26
N GLU A 122 -18.46 2.56 -4.99
CA GLU A 122 -18.98 2.87 -3.64
C GLU A 122 -19.41 1.63 -2.84
N THR A 123 -19.48 0.46 -3.47
CA THR A 123 -19.56 -0.85 -2.83
C THR A 123 -18.79 -1.85 -3.72
N PRO A 124 -17.47 -1.99 -3.57
CA PRO A 124 -16.72 -3.02 -4.27
C PRO A 124 -17.32 -4.37 -3.93
N HIS A 125 -17.43 -5.23 -4.95
CA HIS A 125 -17.96 -6.56 -4.74
C HIS A 125 -17.12 -7.26 -3.67
N ILE A 126 -17.77 -7.87 -2.66
CA ILE A 126 -17.06 -8.53 -1.54
C ILE A 126 -16.02 -9.56 -2.00
N PHE A 127 -16.20 -10.12 -3.20
CA PHE A 127 -15.24 -11.02 -3.85
C PHE A 127 -14.01 -10.29 -4.41
N CYS A 128 -14.16 -9.08 -4.97
CA CYS A 128 -13.03 -8.28 -5.43
C CYS A 128 -12.18 -7.83 -4.24
N THR A 129 -12.82 -7.43 -3.14
CA THR A 129 -12.10 -7.09 -1.90
C THR A 129 -11.39 -8.31 -1.31
N LYS A 130 -12.02 -9.49 -1.30
CA LYS A 130 -11.37 -10.74 -0.88
C LYS A 130 -10.21 -11.13 -1.79
N ALA A 131 -10.29 -10.89 -3.10
CA ALA A 131 -9.22 -11.22 -4.04
C ALA A 131 -7.92 -10.42 -3.83
N LEU A 132 -7.94 -9.32 -3.08
CA LEU A 132 -6.71 -8.64 -2.64
C LEU A 132 -6.01 -9.34 -1.48
N ILE A 133 -6.72 -10.24 -0.78
CA ILE A 133 -6.26 -10.90 0.46
C ILE A 133 -5.83 -12.36 0.19
N TYR A 134 -6.17 -12.91 -0.99
CA TYR A 134 -5.86 -14.29 -1.42
C TYR A 134 -5.01 -14.29 -2.69
#